data_AF-A0A2E5DUT3-F1
#
_entry.id   AF-A0A2E5DUT3-F1
#
_cell.length_a   1.000
_cell.length_b   1.000
_cell.length_c   1.000
_cell.angle_alpha   90.00
_cell.angle_beta   90.00
_cell.angle_gamma   90.00
#
_symmetry.space_group_name_H-M   'P 1'
#
loop_
_entity.id
_entity.type
_entity.pdbx_description
1 polymer ?
#
loop_
_entity_poly.entity_id
_entity_poly.type
_entity_poly.pdbx_seq_one_letter_code
_entity_poly.pdbx_strand_id
1 'polypeptide(L)'
;MIARTLLTLLSGAALIAPIYAHAAEENAPDAVEEQVQETAPETPEEVVPSQQAVKDSTQLHEAIDALIKDAPEASQKHFMALYHTHNILSVVKTVRHDVGNAVKACSENNPDMADKMNARFDEWKTAVAPVLVEAEGNINNMIIAQDYAAPQDITGALNLANKVRAKGEASVNKVPISNKEACEKLYETMASTKDKVITLMQETLVSVPHALQAELQKSAQDASEGSPEDTPSADEE
;
A
#
# COMPACT_ATOMS: atom_id res chain seq x y z
N MET A 1 -15.02 -9.66 49.79
CA MET A 1 -15.98 -8.66 49.25
C MET A 1 -15.37 -8.15 47.94
N ILE A 2 -15.58 -8.77 46.77
CA ILE A 2 -16.77 -8.80 45.89
C ILE A 2 -17.40 -7.41 45.66
N ALA A 3 -17.10 -6.83 44.50
CA ALA A 3 -17.98 -6.08 43.56
C ALA A 3 -17.04 -5.53 42.46
N ARG A 4 -16.90 -6.10 41.25
CA ARG A 4 -17.86 -6.25 40.14
C ARG A 4 -18.68 -4.97 39.87
N THR A 5 -18.21 -4.16 38.93
CA THR A 5 -19.05 -3.31 38.09
C THR A 5 -18.59 -3.40 36.64
N LEU A 6 -19.58 -3.58 35.78
CA LEU A 6 -19.59 -4.01 34.38
C LEU A 6 -19.91 -2.79 33.49
N LEU A 7 -19.51 -2.86 32.21
CA LEU A 7 -20.13 -2.22 31.02
C LEU A 7 -20.08 -0.67 30.95
N THR A 8 -19.67 -0.03 29.86
CA THR A 8 -20.29 -0.12 28.52
C THR A 8 -19.29 0.11 27.38
N LEU A 9 -19.26 -0.85 26.44
CA LEU A 9 -18.80 -0.68 25.06
C LEU A 9 -19.90 0.05 24.27
N LEU A 10 -19.57 1.18 23.67
CA LEU A 10 -20.44 1.90 22.75
C LEU A 10 -19.98 1.59 21.32
N SER A 11 -20.83 0.82 20.64
CA SER A 11 -20.80 0.58 19.20
C SER A 11 -20.92 1.89 18.42
N GLY A 12 -20.00 2.13 17.49
CA GLY A 12 -20.09 3.19 16.49
C GLY A 12 -19.89 2.60 15.11
N ALA A 13 -20.98 2.14 14.50
CA ALA A 13 -21.02 1.79 13.09
C ALA A 13 -20.97 3.08 12.25
N ALA A 14 -19.93 3.22 11.41
CA ALA A 14 -19.92 4.21 10.34
C ALA A 14 -20.15 3.48 9.01
N LEU A 15 -21.35 3.71 8.46
CA LEU A 15 -21.77 3.29 7.13
C LEU A 15 -20.89 3.97 6.07
N ILE A 16 -20.16 3.18 5.28
CA ILE A 16 -19.57 3.65 4.01
C ILE A 16 -20.51 3.19 2.90
N ALA A 17 -21.26 4.13 2.34
CA ALA A 17 -22.01 3.91 1.10
C ALA A 17 -21.04 4.01 -0.10
N PRO A 18 -21.01 3.04 -1.03
CA PRO A 18 -20.32 3.23 -2.28
C PRO A 18 -21.12 4.17 -3.19
N ILE A 19 -20.54 5.35 -3.44
CA ILE A 19 -20.97 6.26 -4.51
C ILE A 19 -20.44 5.68 -5.83
N TYR A 20 -21.30 4.99 -6.58
CA TYR A 20 -21.11 4.79 -8.02
C TYR A 20 -22.40 5.11 -8.74
N ALA A 21 -22.59 6.40 -9.04
CA ALA A 21 -23.61 6.89 -9.96
C ALA A 21 -22.96 7.13 -11.34
N HIS A 22 -23.08 6.11 -12.19
CA HIS A 22 -23.56 6.14 -13.58
C HIS A 22 -23.11 7.31 -14.48
N ALA A 23 -22.30 6.96 -15.50
CA ALA A 23 -22.28 7.64 -16.79
C ALA A 23 -22.49 6.60 -17.90
N ALA A 24 -23.28 7.02 -18.91
CA ALA A 24 -23.54 6.40 -20.21
C ALA A 24 -24.56 5.26 -20.26
N GLU A 25 -25.82 5.64 -20.52
CA GLU A 25 -26.85 4.79 -21.09
C GLU A 25 -27.07 5.25 -22.54
N GLU A 26 -26.82 4.38 -23.52
CA GLU A 26 -27.66 4.28 -24.73
C GLU A 26 -27.37 2.97 -25.51
N ASN A 27 -28.42 2.13 -25.55
CA ASN A 27 -28.77 1.11 -26.55
C ASN A 27 -27.92 -0.16 -26.73
N ALA A 28 -28.39 -1.31 -26.17
CA ALA A 28 -28.52 -2.62 -26.86
C ALA A 28 -29.33 -3.64 -25.99
N PRO A 29 -29.73 -4.83 -26.50
CA PRO A 29 -31.11 -5.34 -26.54
C PRO A 29 -31.44 -6.37 -25.43
N ASP A 30 -32.75 -6.67 -25.32
CA ASP A 30 -33.39 -7.64 -24.41
C ASP A 30 -32.51 -8.85 -24.04
N ALA A 31 -31.93 -8.80 -22.85
CA ALA A 31 -31.20 -9.91 -22.24
C ALA A 31 -32.14 -10.71 -21.33
N VAL A 32 -32.12 -12.02 -21.53
CA VAL A 32 -32.86 -13.04 -20.75
C VAL A 32 -32.48 -12.91 -19.28
N GLU A 33 -33.48 -12.62 -18.43
CA GLU A 33 -33.37 -12.62 -16.97
C GLU A 33 -33.08 -14.04 -16.46
N GLU A 34 -31.81 -14.37 -16.26
CA GLU A 34 -31.40 -15.53 -15.47
C GLU A 34 -31.48 -15.15 -13.98
N GLN A 35 -32.51 -15.66 -13.30
CA GLN A 35 -32.71 -15.43 -11.86
C GLN A 35 -31.62 -16.13 -11.05
N VAL A 36 -30.55 -15.40 -10.75
CA VAL A 36 -29.58 -15.80 -9.73
C VAL A 36 -30.26 -15.71 -8.37
N GLN A 37 -30.52 -16.86 -7.73
CA GLN A 37 -30.97 -16.91 -6.33
C GLN A 37 -29.85 -16.36 -5.44
N GLU A 38 -30.01 -15.11 -5.03
CA GLU A 38 -29.20 -14.44 -4.02
C GLU A 38 -29.42 -15.13 -2.67
N THR A 39 -28.52 -16.06 -2.33
CA THR A 39 -28.46 -16.63 -0.99
C THR A 39 -27.94 -15.54 -0.05
N ALA A 40 -28.65 -15.31 1.05
CA ALA A 40 -28.35 -14.25 2.01
C ALA A 40 -26.87 -14.36 2.46
N PRO A 41 -26.08 -13.27 2.41
CA PRO A 41 -24.69 -13.31 2.79
C PRO A 41 -24.58 -13.68 4.28
N GLU A 42 -23.87 -14.78 4.58
CA GLU A 42 -23.48 -15.10 5.95
C GLU A 42 -22.70 -13.91 6.53
N THR A 43 -23.14 -13.42 7.69
CA THR A 43 -22.48 -12.31 8.38
C THR A 43 -21.00 -12.66 8.57
N PRO A 44 -20.05 -11.86 8.04
CA PRO A 44 -18.63 -12.16 8.18
C PRO A 44 -18.27 -12.28 9.66
N GLU A 45 -17.66 -13.41 10.04
CA GLU A 45 -17.14 -13.60 11.38
C GLU A 45 -16.11 -12.50 11.68
N GLU A 46 -16.28 -11.78 12.78
CA GLU A 46 -15.40 -10.68 13.16
C GLU A 46 -14.00 -11.22 13.46
N VAL A 47 -13.04 -10.94 12.58
CA VAL A 47 -11.64 -11.35 12.76
C VAL A 47 -11.01 -10.47 13.84
N VAL A 48 -11.01 -10.95 15.09
CA VAL A 48 -10.31 -10.29 16.19
C VAL A 48 -8.79 -10.39 15.97
N PRO A 49 -8.05 -9.27 15.90
CA PRO A 49 -6.60 -9.31 15.70
C PRO A 49 -5.90 -10.06 16.84
N SER A 50 -4.92 -10.91 16.50
CA SER A 50 -4.12 -11.58 17.52
C SER A 50 -3.36 -10.56 18.38
N GLN A 51 -3.14 -10.87 19.67
CA GLN A 51 -2.37 -9.99 20.58
C GLN A 51 -0.97 -9.65 20.03
N GLN A 52 -0.37 -10.58 19.28
CA GLN A 52 0.92 -10.36 18.65
C GLN A 52 0.83 -9.38 17.46
N ALA A 53 -0.27 -9.38 16.70
CA ALA A 53 -0.50 -8.41 15.62
C ALA A 53 -0.66 -6.99 16.20
N VAL A 54 -1.38 -6.85 17.32
CA VAL A 54 -1.49 -5.57 18.05
C VAL A 54 -0.11 -5.09 18.50
N LYS A 55 0.67 -5.96 19.14
CA LYS A 55 2.04 -5.62 19.60
C LYS A 55 2.94 -5.17 18.45
N ASP A 56 2.95 -5.89 17.33
CA ASP A 56 3.79 -5.51 16.19
C ASP A 56 3.35 -4.18 15.56
N SER A 57 2.04 -3.91 15.50
CA SER A 57 1.51 -2.63 15.04
C SER A 57 1.92 -1.48 15.96
N THR A 58 1.85 -1.67 17.29
CA THR A 58 2.36 -0.69 18.26
C THR A 58 3.85 -0.42 18.06
N GLN A 59 4.67 -1.46 17.88
CA GLN A 59 6.10 -1.32 17.63
C GLN A 59 6.41 -0.55 16.34
N LEU A 60 5.60 -0.74 15.30
CA LEU A 60 5.73 0.02 14.06
C LEU A 60 5.42 1.51 14.29
N HIS A 61 4.33 1.83 14.99
CA HIS A 61 3.99 3.22 15.29
C HIS A 61 5.07 3.90 16.13
N GLU A 62 5.57 3.24 17.17
CA GLU A 62 6.67 3.76 18.00
C GLU A 62 7.94 4.00 17.18
N ALA A 63 8.27 3.09 16.26
CA ALA A 63 9.42 3.25 15.37
C ALA A 63 9.25 4.42 14.40
N ILE A 64 8.05 4.64 13.86
CA ILE A 64 7.74 5.78 12.99
C ILE A 64 7.82 7.08 13.79
N ASP A 65 7.18 7.15 14.95
CA ASP A 65 7.17 8.35 15.81
C ASP A 65 8.60 8.75 16.20
N ALA A 66 9.45 7.78 16.54
CA ALA A 66 10.85 8.03 16.87
C ALA A 66 11.65 8.66 15.70
N LEU A 67 11.25 8.40 14.46
CA LEU A 67 11.91 8.96 13.28
C LEU A 67 11.47 10.38 12.95
N ILE A 68 10.21 10.74 13.22
CA ILE A 68 9.61 11.97 12.67
C ILE A 68 9.18 13.00 13.70
N LYS A 69 9.00 12.62 14.99
CA LYS A 69 8.39 13.49 15.99
C LYS A 69 9.10 14.84 16.16
N ASP A 70 10.43 14.81 16.17
CA ASP A 70 11.27 16.00 16.36
C ASP A 70 11.91 16.49 15.06
N ALA A 71 11.54 15.88 13.92
CA ALA A 71 12.06 16.25 12.61
C ALA A 71 11.34 17.50 12.06
N PRO A 72 12.00 18.35 11.27
CA PRO A 72 11.35 19.45 10.55
C PRO A 72 10.20 18.94 9.66
N GLU A 73 9.17 19.76 9.43
CA GLU A 73 7.99 19.37 8.63
C GLU A 73 8.36 18.79 7.26
N ALA A 74 9.35 19.37 6.58
CA ALA A 74 9.84 18.88 5.29
C ALA A 74 10.41 17.45 5.39
N SER A 75 11.15 17.14 6.46
CA SER A 75 11.68 15.81 6.75
C SER A 75 10.57 14.81 7.08
N GLN A 76 9.54 15.24 7.82
CA GLN A 76 8.36 14.40 8.09
C GLN A 76 7.63 14.04 6.79
N LYS A 77 7.39 15.04 5.92
CA LYS A 77 6.79 14.83 4.59
C LYS A 77 7.64 13.88 3.74
N HIS A 78 8.96 14.05 3.75
CA HIS A 78 9.89 13.15 3.06
C HIS A 78 9.79 11.72 3.58
N PHE A 79 9.78 11.53 4.90
CA PHE A 79 9.63 10.20 5.48
C PHE A 79 8.30 9.55 5.08
N MET A 80 7.19 10.30 5.16
CA MET A 80 5.87 9.78 4.82
C MET A 80 5.76 9.41 3.33
N ALA A 81 6.37 10.20 2.45
CA ALA A 81 6.53 9.86 1.04
C ALA A 81 7.25 8.52 0.86
N LEU A 82 8.43 8.38 1.45
CA LEU A 82 9.25 7.16 1.43
C LEU A 82 8.46 5.95 1.98
N TYR A 83 7.78 6.11 3.12
CA TYR A 83 6.98 5.08 3.75
C TYR A 83 5.81 4.62 2.87
N HIS A 84 5.05 5.55 2.28
CA HIS A 84 3.95 5.24 1.36
C HIS A 84 4.44 4.52 0.11
N THR A 85 5.50 5.03 -0.51
CA THR A 85 6.15 4.40 -1.66
C THR A 85 6.58 2.96 -1.36
N HIS A 86 7.24 2.72 -0.23
CA HIS A 86 7.60 1.37 0.20
C HIS A 86 6.36 0.47 0.40
N ASN A 87 5.29 1.00 1.01
CA ASN A 87 4.08 0.21 1.23
C ASN A 87 3.39 -0.19 -0.07
N ILE A 88 3.32 0.70 -1.05
CA ILE A 88 2.78 0.39 -2.39
C ILE A 88 3.63 -0.69 -3.05
N LEU A 89 4.96 -0.56 -3.02
CA LEU A 89 5.87 -1.57 -3.54
C LEU A 89 5.61 -2.95 -2.90
N SER A 90 5.48 -3.00 -1.57
CA SER A 90 5.21 -4.26 -0.88
C SER A 90 3.85 -4.86 -1.24
N VAL A 91 2.81 -4.03 -1.41
CA VAL A 91 1.49 -4.51 -1.88
C VAL A 91 1.59 -5.09 -3.29
N VAL A 92 2.31 -4.46 -4.21
CA VAL A 92 2.50 -5.00 -5.56
C VAL A 92 3.24 -6.34 -5.54
N LYS A 93 4.24 -6.50 -4.66
CA LYS A 93 4.93 -7.79 -4.44
C LYS A 93 3.98 -8.88 -3.94
N THR A 94 3.10 -8.55 -2.98
CA THR A 94 2.06 -9.48 -2.50
C THR A 94 1.12 -9.87 -3.63
N VAL A 95 0.60 -8.90 -4.40
CA VAL A 95 -0.31 -9.17 -5.54
C VAL A 95 0.36 -10.09 -6.56
N ARG A 96 1.62 -9.81 -6.91
CA ARG A 96 2.41 -10.68 -7.82
C ARG A 96 2.50 -12.11 -7.30
N HIS A 97 2.77 -12.29 -6.00
CA HIS A 97 2.85 -13.59 -5.36
C HIS A 97 1.50 -14.32 -5.40
N ASP A 98 0.42 -13.64 -5.03
CA ASP A 98 -0.92 -14.21 -4.97
C ASP A 98 -1.46 -14.58 -6.36
N VAL A 99 -1.23 -13.74 -7.38
CA VAL A 99 -1.54 -14.08 -8.78
C VAL A 99 -0.75 -15.31 -9.23
N GLY A 100 0.53 -15.42 -8.84
CA GLY A 100 1.33 -16.61 -9.13
C GLY A 100 0.78 -17.88 -8.50
N ASN A 101 0.32 -17.81 -7.24
CA ASN A 101 -0.32 -18.93 -6.58
C ASN A 101 -1.65 -19.31 -7.24
N ALA A 102 -2.44 -18.32 -7.66
CA ALA A 102 -3.69 -18.56 -8.38
C ALA A 102 -3.44 -19.18 -9.76
N VAL A 103 -2.43 -18.71 -10.51
CA VAL A 103 -2.00 -19.29 -11.80
C VAL A 103 -1.56 -20.74 -11.63
N LYS A 104 -0.79 -21.03 -10.57
CA LYS A 104 -0.39 -22.40 -10.23
C LYS A 104 -1.60 -23.28 -9.94
N ALA A 105 -2.50 -22.84 -9.06
CA ALA A 105 -3.72 -23.57 -8.72
C ALA A 105 -4.62 -23.80 -9.96
N CYS A 106 -4.78 -22.79 -10.81
CA CYS A 106 -5.52 -22.91 -12.06
C CYS A 106 -4.89 -23.92 -13.02
N SER A 107 -3.56 -23.93 -13.15
CA SER A 107 -2.85 -24.85 -14.04
C SER A 107 -2.91 -26.30 -13.56
N GLU A 108 -2.84 -26.52 -12.24
CA GLU A 108 -2.96 -27.85 -11.63
C GLU A 108 -4.38 -28.43 -11.78
N ASN A 109 -5.42 -27.59 -11.66
CA ASN A 109 -6.82 -28.02 -11.73
C ASN A 109 -7.40 -28.00 -13.16
N ASN A 110 -6.81 -27.24 -14.09
CA ASN A 110 -7.27 -27.11 -15.48
C ASN A 110 -6.09 -27.26 -16.44
N PRO A 111 -5.61 -28.49 -16.68
CA PRO A 111 -4.40 -28.73 -17.49
C PRO A 111 -4.49 -28.20 -18.93
N ASP A 112 -5.71 -28.11 -19.50
CA ASP A 112 -5.97 -27.51 -20.82
C ASP A 112 -5.67 -26.01 -20.87
N MET A 113 -5.58 -25.35 -19.72
CA MET A 113 -5.28 -23.92 -19.59
C MET A 113 -3.87 -23.63 -19.09
N ALA A 114 -3.11 -24.64 -18.68
CA ALA A 114 -1.83 -24.46 -17.99
C ALA A 114 -0.85 -23.59 -18.79
N ASP A 115 -0.64 -23.90 -20.07
CA ASP A 115 0.32 -23.19 -20.91
C ASP A 115 -0.05 -21.71 -21.09
N LYS A 116 -1.34 -21.41 -21.38
CA LYS A 116 -1.78 -20.02 -21.56
C LYS A 116 -1.73 -19.22 -20.26
N MET A 117 -2.03 -19.85 -19.12
CA MET A 117 -1.98 -19.21 -17.79
C MET A 117 -0.54 -18.87 -17.40
N ASN A 118 0.38 -19.83 -17.54
CA ASN A 118 1.79 -19.62 -17.24
C ASN A 118 2.41 -18.57 -18.17
N ALA A 119 2.15 -18.66 -19.47
CA ALA A 119 2.65 -17.68 -20.44
C ALA A 119 2.15 -16.25 -20.12
N ARG A 120 0.86 -16.09 -19.80
CA ARG A 120 0.30 -14.79 -19.43
C ARG A 120 0.90 -14.25 -18.12
N PHE A 121 1.11 -15.10 -17.14
CA PHE A 121 1.75 -14.69 -15.89
C PHE A 121 3.23 -14.33 -16.07
N ASP A 122 3.95 -15.05 -16.94
CA ASP A 122 5.33 -14.73 -17.29
C ASP A 122 5.45 -13.39 -18.02
N GLU A 123 4.54 -13.11 -18.96
CA GLU A 123 4.43 -11.79 -19.60
C GLU A 123 4.20 -10.69 -18.55
N TRP A 124 3.23 -10.90 -17.65
CA TRP A 124 2.90 -9.98 -16.57
C TRP A 124 4.11 -9.71 -15.66
N LYS A 125 4.79 -10.76 -15.19
CA LYS A 125 5.99 -10.64 -14.33
C LYS A 125 7.11 -9.89 -15.04
N THR A 126 7.33 -10.19 -16.31
CA THR A 126 8.39 -9.57 -17.11
C THR A 126 8.14 -8.07 -17.29
N ALA A 127 6.89 -7.66 -17.50
CA ALA A 127 6.53 -6.25 -17.62
C ALA A 127 6.64 -5.49 -16.30
N VAL A 128 6.25 -6.12 -15.18
CA VAL A 128 6.24 -5.47 -13.86
C VAL A 128 7.63 -5.44 -13.21
N ALA A 129 8.51 -6.40 -13.52
CA ALA A 129 9.81 -6.53 -12.84
C ALA A 129 10.73 -5.30 -12.94
N PRO A 130 10.91 -4.64 -14.11
CA PRO A 130 11.75 -3.45 -14.20
C PRO A 130 11.26 -2.32 -13.29
N VAL A 131 9.93 -2.12 -13.21
CA VAL A 131 9.33 -1.06 -12.38
C VAL A 131 9.52 -1.35 -10.89
N LEU A 132 9.49 -2.62 -10.47
CA LEU A 132 9.81 -2.99 -9.09
C LEU A 132 11.28 -2.69 -8.74
N VAL A 133 12.20 -2.96 -9.66
CA VAL A 133 13.63 -2.66 -9.47
C VAL A 133 13.87 -1.16 -9.38
N GLU A 134 13.21 -0.38 -10.25
CA GLU A 134 13.28 1.08 -10.22
C GLU A 134 12.71 1.65 -8.91
N ALA A 135 11.56 1.12 -8.44
CA ALA A 135 10.96 1.47 -7.16
C ALA A 135 11.91 1.25 -5.97
N GLU A 136 12.55 0.09 -5.93
CA GLU A 136 13.53 -0.27 -4.91
C GLU A 136 14.74 0.67 -4.94
N GLY A 137 15.25 0.97 -6.14
CA GLY A 137 16.31 1.95 -6.34
C GLY A 137 15.93 3.33 -5.82
N ASN A 138 14.72 3.79 -6.11
CA ASN A 138 14.23 5.08 -5.63
C ASN A 138 14.11 5.13 -4.10
N ILE A 139 13.58 4.08 -3.48
CA ILE A 139 13.51 3.97 -2.01
C ILE A 139 14.91 4.05 -1.40
N ASN A 140 15.87 3.29 -1.94
CA ASN A 140 17.24 3.31 -1.44
C ASN A 140 17.87 4.70 -1.59
N ASN A 141 17.63 5.37 -2.71
CA ASN A 141 18.11 6.74 -2.92
C ASN A 141 17.47 7.72 -1.92
N MET A 142 16.17 7.61 -1.65
CA MET A 142 15.51 8.44 -0.63
C MET A 142 16.06 8.19 0.78
N ILE A 143 16.39 6.94 1.11
CA ILE A 143 17.02 6.59 2.40
C ILE A 143 18.42 7.21 2.52
N ILE A 144 19.20 7.23 1.43
CA ILE A 144 20.56 7.77 1.40
C ILE A 144 20.57 9.30 1.39
N ALA A 145 19.64 9.92 0.65
CA ALA A 145 19.61 11.36 0.42
C ALA A 145 19.09 12.17 1.60
N GLN A 146 18.33 11.55 2.50
CA GLN A 146 17.85 12.19 3.71
C GLN A 146 18.93 12.28 4.80
N ASP A 147 18.82 13.26 5.69
CA ASP A 147 19.76 13.54 6.78
C ASP A 147 19.11 13.57 8.17
N TYR A 148 17.80 13.34 8.29
CA TYR A 148 17.06 13.45 9.55
C TYR A 148 17.13 12.19 10.41
N ALA A 149 17.47 11.04 9.84
CA ALA A 149 17.61 9.78 10.56
C ALA A 149 18.73 8.92 9.97
N ALA A 150 19.22 7.96 10.75
CA ALA A 150 20.21 7.04 10.23
C ALA A 150 19.54 5.99 9.30
N PRO A 151 20.19 5.60 8.18
CA PRO A 151 19.62 4.68 7.20
C PRO A 151 19.10 3.35 7.78
N GLN A 152 19.77 2.82 8.81
CA GLN A 152 19.35 1.57 9.46
C GLN A 152 18.03 1.71 10.23
N ASP A 153 17.73 2.88 10.78
CA ASP A 153 16.52 3.10 11.57
C ASP A 153 15.30 3.20 10.65
N ILE A 154 15.44 3.92 9.53
CA ILE A 154 14.43 3.95 8.46
C ILE A 154 14.19 2.54 7.93
N THR A 155 15.26 1.81 7.56
CA THR A 155 15.16 0.44 7.07
C THR A 155 14.48 -0.48 8.10
N GLY A 156 14.77 -0.29 9.38
CA GLY A 156 14.13 -0.99 10.49
C GLY A 156 12.63 -0.77 10.53
N ALA A 157 12.16 0.48 10.45
CA ALA A 157 10.74 0.82 10.42
C ALA A 157 10.03 0.22 9.20
N LEU A 158 10.65 0.30 8.01
CA LEU A 158 10.11 -0.31 6.78
C LEU A 158 9.98 -1.84 6.89
N ASN A 159 10.97 -2.50 7.51
CA ASN A 159 10.92 -3.94 7.76
C ASN A 159 9.83 -4.32 8.77
N LEU A 160 9.61 -3.52 9.82
CA LEU A 160 8.48 -3.71 10.73
C LEU A 160 7.14 -3.59 9.99
N ALA A 161 7.01 -2.65 9.06
CA ALA A 161 5.81 -2.53 8.23
C ALA A 161 5.55 -3.79 7.39
N ASN A 162 6.60 -4.36 6.78
CA ASN A 162 6.50 -5.64 6.07
C ASN A 162 6.09 -6.79 6.98
N LYS A 163 6.64 -6.85 8.20
CA LYS A 163 6.29 -7.87 9.19
C LYS A 163 4.82 -7.78 9.62
N VAL A 164 4.33 -6.57 9.91
CA VAL A 164 2.92 -6.33 10.26
C VAL A 164 2.01 -6.76 9.11
N ARG A 165 2.34 -6.38 7.87
CA ARG A 165 1.59 -6.79 6.68
C ARG A 165 1.55 -8.30 6.50
N ALA A 166 2.71 -8.97 6.56
CA ALA A 166 2.79 -10.42 6.38
C ALA A 166 1.91 -11.19 7.40
N LYS A 167 1.81 -10.69 8.64
CA LYS A 167 0.92 -11.26 9.65
C LYS A 167 -0.56 -11.00 9.34
N GLY A 168 -0.90 -9.81 8.88
CA GLY A 168 -2.24 -9.50 8.40
C GLY A 168 -2.64 -10.43 7.25
N GLU A 169 -1.78 -10.59 6.25
CA GLU A 169 -2.02 -11.49 5.13
C GLU A 169 -2.18 -12.95 5.55
N ALA A 170 -1.38 -13.43 6.51
CA ALA A 170 -1.49 -14.79 7.04
C ALA A 170 -2.78 -15.04 7.84
N SER A 171 -3.43 -13.99 8.33
CA SER A 171 -4.72 -14.11 9.03
C SER A 171 -5.92 -14.21 8.10
N VAL A 172 -5.74 -13.93 6.81
CA VAL A 172 -6.80 -14.03 5.80
C VAL A 172 -6.83 -15.45 5.25
N ASN A 173 -7.98 -16.12 5.36
CA ASN A 173 -8.19 -17.39 4.70
C ASN A 173 -8.38 -17.17 3.19
N LYS A 174 -7.31 -17.35 2.41
CA LYS A 174 -7.33 -17.19 0.95
C LYS A 174 -7.90 -18.47 0.31
N VAL A 175 -9.11 -18.37 -0.25
CA VAL A 175 -9.67 -19.45 -1.07
C VAL A 175 -9.00 -19.42 -2.46
N PRO A 176 -8.29 -20.49 -2.87
CA PRO A 176 -7.56 -20.49 -4.13
C PRO A 176 -8.52 -20.54 -5.32
N ILE A 177 -8.27 -19.66 -6.30
CA ILE A 177 -8.95 -19.69 -7.60
C ILE A 177 -8.52 -20.98 -8.32
N SER A 178 -9.48 -21.87 -8.57
CA SER A 178 -9.20 -23.20 -9.14
C SER A 178 -10.27 -23.69 -10.11
N ASN A 179 -11.51 -23.21 -10.00
CA ASN A 179 -12.56 -23.55 -10.97
C ASN A 179 -12.29 -22.87 -12.33
N LYS A 180 -12.73 -23.51 -13.41
CA LYS A 180 -12.42 -23.10 -14.78
C LYS A 180 -12.85 -21.66 -15.10
N GLU A 181 -14.08 -21.31 -14.76
CA GLU A 181 -14.64 -19.97 -15.03
C GLU A 181 -13.83 -18.86 -14.33
N ALA A 182 -13.50 -19.05 -13.05
CA ALA A 182 -12.70 -18.09 -12.31
C ALA A 182 -11.24 -18.02 -12.83
N CYS A 183 -10.70 -19.14 -13.32
CA CYS A 183 -9.39 -19.16 -13.99
C CYS A 183 -9.41 -18.42 -15.33
N GLU A 184 -10.50 -18.51 -16.10
CA GLU A 184 -10.69 -17.74 -17.33
C GLU A 184 -10.79 -16.24 -17.01
N LYS A 185 -11.53 -15.88 -15.94
CA LYS A 185 -11.59 -14.50 -15.48
C LYS A 185 -10.24 -13.96 -15.03
N LEU A 186 -9.46 -14.77 -14.31
CA LEU A 186 -8.10 -14.42 -13.92
C LEU A 186 -7.22 -14.18 -15.16
N TYR A 187 -7.30 -15.06 -16.16
CA TYR A 187 -6.56 -14.90 -17.42
C TYR A 187 -6.85 -13.57 -18.12
N GLU A 188 -8.14 -13.20 -18.22
CA GLU A 188 -8.59 -11.95 -18.84
C GLU A 188 -8.09 -10.72 -18.07
N THR A 189 -8.25 -10.75 -16.74
CA THR A 189 -7.96 -9.60 -15.89
C THR A 189 -6.47 -9.34 -15.73
N MET A 190 -5.61 -10.36 -15.82
CA MET A 190 -4.15 -10.21 -15.74
C MET A 190 -3.60 -9.15 -16.72
N ALA A 191 -4.13 -9.07 -17.94
CA ALA A 191 -3.68 -8.04 -18.89
C ALA A 191 -4.00 -6.62 -18.38
N SER A 192 -5.22 -6.40 -17.90
CA SER A 192 -5.64 -5.08 -17.40
C SER A 192 -4.95 -4.69 -16.09
N THR A 193 -4.63 -5.65 -15.22
CA THR A 193 -3.96 -5.38 -13.95
C THR A 193 -2.48 -5.08 -14.15
N LYS A 194 -1.84 -5.67 -15.17
CA LYS A 194 -0.46 -5.34 -15.59
C LYS A 194 -0.30 -3.83 -15.77
N ASP A 195 -1.12 -3.26 -16.64
CA ASP A 195 -0.99 -1.85 -17.04
C ASP A 195 -1.33 -0.93 -15.87
N LYS A 196 -2.40 -1.24 -15.12
CA LYS A 196 -2.79 -0.47 -13.92
C LYS A 196 -1.71 -0.46 -12.84
N VAL A 197 -1.06 -1.60 -12.59
CA VAL A 197 0.02 -1.71 -11.60
C VAL A 197 1.25 -0.91 -12.05
N ILE A 198 1.60 -1.00 -13.33
CA ILE A 198 2.71 -0.21 -13.90
C ILE A 198 2.42 1.28 -13.78
N THR A 199 1.23 1.74 -14.20
CA THR A 199 0.82 3.14 -14.08
C THR A 199 0.83 3.61 -12.63
N LEU A 200 0.21 2.87 -11.71
CA LEU A 200 0.20 3.20 -10.28
C LEU A 200 1.62 3.36 -9.74
N MET A 201 2.52 2.44 -10.05
CA MET A 201 3.91 2.52 -9.61
C MET A 201 4.63 3.71 -10.25
N GLN A 202 4.49 3.95 -11.54
CA GLN A 202 5.11 5.10 -12.19
C GLN A 202 4.60 6.43 -11.60
N GLU A 203 3.30 6.57 -11.39
CA GLU A 203 2.71 7.78 -10.80
C GLU A 203 3.17 7.99 -9.36
N THR A 204 3.24 6.93 -8.55
CA THR A 204 3.57 7.04 -7.12
C THR A 204 5.08 7.11 -6.84
N LEU A 205 5.92 6.61 -7.74
CA LEU A 205 7.37 6.57 -7.56
C LEU A 205 8.09 7.75 -8.22
N VAL A 206 7.55 8.28 -9.33
CA VAL A 206 8.20 9.33 -10.12
C VAL A 206 7.72 10.74 -9.73
N SER A 207 6.48 10.91 -9.27
CA SER A 207 5.91 12.25 -9.04
C SER A 207 6.31 12.88 -7.69
N VAL A 208 6.53 12.07 -6.66
CA VAL A 208 6.82 12.55 -5.30
C VAL A 208 8.20 13.23 -5.17
N PRO A 209 9.28 12.75 -5.80
CA PRO A 209 10.58 13.39 -5.72
C PRO A 209 10.59 14.85 -6.22
N HIS A 210 9.84 15.20 -7.27
CA HIS A 210 9.89 16.54 -7.86
C HIS A 210 9.23 17.61 -6.99
N ALA A 211 8.03 17.34 -6.46
CA ALA A 211 7.34 18.29 -5.59
C ALA A 211 8.11 18.49 -4.28
N LEU A 212 8.66 17.40 -3.73
CA LEU A 212 9.38 17.42 -2.47
C LEU A 212 10.77 18.07 -2.61
N GLN A 213 11.47 17.86 -3.73
CA GLN A 213 12.75 18.54 -4.01
C GLN A 213 12.58 20.06 -4.06
N ALA A 214 11.49 20.56 -4.64
CA ALA A 214 11.21 21.99 -4.69
C ALA A 214 10.97 22.58 -3.29
N GLU A 215 10.21 21.88 -2.43
CA GLU A 215 9.99 22.31 -1.05
C GLU A 215 11.29 22.25 -0.21
N LEU A 216 12.10 21.20 -0.37
CA LEU A 216 13.38 21.07 0.31
C LEU A 216 14.36 22.17 -0.09
N GLN A 217 14.49 22.45 -1.39
CA GLN A 217 15.33 23.54 -1.89
C GLN A 217 14.87 24.90 -1.35
N LYS A 218 13.56 25.16 -1.37
CA LYS A 218 13.00 26.39 -0.82
C LYS A 218 13.31 26.53 0.67
N SER A 219 13.10 25.46 1.46
CA SER A 219 13.36 25.49 2.91
C SER A 219 14.84 25.72 3.25
N ALA A 220 15.76 25.15 2.46
CA ALA A 220 17.20 25.39 2.60
C ALA A 220 17.58 26.84 2.25
N GLN A 221 16.91 27.44 1.25
CA GLN A 221 17.12 28.82 0.84
C GLN A 221 16.62 29.80 1.93
N ASP A 222 15.41 29.57 2.45
CA ASP A 222 14.81 30.37 3.52
C ASP A 222 15.66 30.30 4.81
N ALA A 223 16.28 29.16 5.11
CA ALA A 223 17.20 28.99 6.24
C ALA A 223 18.53 29.75 6.06
N SER A 224 18.96 29.97 4.81
CA SER A 224 20.22 30.68 4.50
C SER A 224 20.07 32.21 4.46
N GLU A 225 18.88 32.72 4.13
CA GLU A 225 18.61 34.17 4.00
C GLU A 225 18.10 34.81 5.31
N GLY A 226 17.76 34.00 6.33
CA GLY A 226 17.13 34.44 7.58
C GLY A 226 18.04 34.93 8.72
N SER A 227 19.34 35.17 8.51
CA SER A 227 20.19 35.85 9.52
C SER A 227 20.55 37.27 9.08
N PRO A 228 19.68 38.27 9.33
CA PRO A 228 20.18 39.63 9.45
C PRO A 228 21.07 39.67 10.69
N GLU A 229 22.38 39.86 10.48
CA GLU A 229 23.29 40.31 11.52
C GLU A 229 22.73 41.63 12.08
N ASP A 230 22.00 41.55 13.19
CA ASP A 230 21.83 42.66 14.11
C ASP A 230 23.21 43.01 14.67
N THR A 231 23.99 43.71 13.85
CA THR A 231 25.23 44.33 14.25
C THR A 231 24.84 45.45 15.22
N PRO A 232 25.18 45.39 16.51
CA PRO A 232 24.87 46.47 17.43
C PRO A 232 25.63 47.70 16.93
N SER A 233 24.91 48.75 16.51
CA SER A 233 25.56 50.03 16.24
C SER A 233 26.07 50.57 17.58
N ALA A 234 27.38 50.46 17.77
CA ALA A 234 28.09 51.21 18.79
C ALA A 234 28.13 52.66 18.32
N ASP A 235 27.27 53.50 18.90
CA ASP A 235 27.32 54.97 19.05
C ASP A 235 25.96 55.32 19.71
N GLU A 236 25.85 55.95 20.88
CA GLU A 236 26.24 57.33 21.18
C GLU A 236 26.63 57.52 22.67
N GLU A 237 27.77 58.18 22.89
CA GLU A 237 28.14 58.91 24.12
C GLU A 237 27.57 60.35 24.10
#